data_AF-X1HBA1-F1
#
_entry.id   AF-X1HBA1-F1
#
_cell.length_a   1.000
_cell.length_b   1.000
_cell.length_c   1.000
_cell.angle_alpha   90.00
_cell.angle_beta   90.00
_cell.angle_gamma   90.00
#
_symmetry.space_group_name_H-M   'P 1'
#
loop_
_entity.id
_entity.type
_entity.pdbx_description
1 polymer ?
#
loop_
_entity_poly.entity_id
_entity_poly.type
_entity_poly.pdbx_seq_one_letter_code
_entity_poly.pdbx_strand_id
1 'polypeptide(L)'
;EREGIFKLTERIDKVFTDASTYRAERIARTETIWGYNHGREEAWIQSDVVEGKEWLTAADERVCPWCDKMNGKTIGLGKNYFDKGDKLKAGRQTLKFDFENIQTPPLHANCRCCLISILK
;
A
#
# COMPACT_ATOMS: atom_id res chain seq x y z
N GLU A 1 -20.09 15.31 -29.29
CA GLU A 1 -19.18 15.14 -30.45
C GLU A 1 -19.04 13.66 -30.77
N ARG A 2 -18.92 13.28 -32.05
CA ARG A 2 -18.63 11.89 -32.45
C ARG A 2 -17.14 11.82 -32.82
N GLU A 3 -16.38 10.97 -32.17
CA GLU A 3 -14.97 10.71 -32.50
C GLU A 3 -14.89 9.89 -33.81
N GLY A 4 -14.00 10.28 -34.73
CA GLY A 4 -13.71 9.50 -35.94
C GLY A 4 -12.82 8.28 -35.64
N ILE A 5 -12.83 7.28 -36.53
CA ILE A 5 -12.15 5.98 -36.34
C ILE A 5 -10.67 6.12 -35.95
N PHE A 6 -9.92 7.04 -36.56
CA PHE A 6 -8.50 7.25 -36.25
C PHE A 6 -8.28 7.69 -34.79
N LYS A 7 -9.10 8.61 -34.29
CA LYS A 7 -9.02 9.08 -32.89
C LYS A 7 -9.40 7.98 -31.89
N LEU A 8 -10.34 7.11 -32.26
CA LEU A 8 -10.71 5.96 -31.44
C LEU A 8 -9.57 4.96 -31.34
N THR A 9 -8.92 4.64 -32.46
CA THR A 9 -7.76 3.73 -32.47
C THR A 9 -6.61 4.26 -31.64
N GLU A 10 -6.25 5.54 -31.78
CA GLU A 10 -5.18 6.19 -31.00
C GLU A 10 -5.49 6.16 -29.49
N ARG A 11 -6.75 6.43 -29.10
CA ARG A 11 -7.18 6.37 -27.70
C ARG A 11 -7.08 4.96 -27.13
N ILE A 12 -7.44 3.95 -27.91
CA ILE A 12 -7.34 2.54 -27.51
C ILE A 12 -5.87 2.13 -27.35
N ASP A 13 -5.02 2.50 -28.29
CA ASP A 13 -3.59 2.18 -28.26
C ASP A 13 -2.88 2.76 -27.01
N LYS A 14 -3.23 4.00 -26.64
CA LYS A 14 -2.75 4.62 -25.41
C LYS A 14 -3.16 3.84 -24.16
N VAL A 15 -4.39 3.33 -24.10
CA VAL A 15 -4.86 2.51 -22.96
C VAL A 15 -4.06 1.22 -22.85
N PHE A 16 -3.75 0.56 -23.98
CA PHE A 16 -2.94 -0.65 -23.97
C PHE A 16 -1.49 -0.38 -23.58
N THR A 17 -0.91 0.74 -24.05
CA THR A 17 0.43 1.18 -23.63
C THR A 17 0.48 1.44 -22.13
N ASP A 18 -0.47 2.20 -21.57
CA ASP A 18 -0.54 2.47 -20.12
C ASP A 18 -0.75 1.18 -19.30
N ALA A 19 -1.56 0.24 -19.83
CA ALA A 19 -1.84 -1.02 -19.18
C ALA A 19 -0.61 -1.94 -19.12
N SER A 20 0.10 -2.07 -20.25
CA SER A 20 1.27 -2.95 -20.38
C SER A 20 2.53 -2.41 -19.70
N THR A 21 2.60 -1.10 -19.44
CA THR A 21 3.75 -0.47 -18.79
C THR A 21 3.43 -0.13 -17.32
N TYR A 22 2.89 1.06 -17.10
CA TYR A 22 2.76 1.65 -15.78
C TYR A 22 1.82 0.89 -14.86
N ARG A 23 0.68 0.39 -15.37
CA ARG A 23 -0.25 -0.39 -14.55
C ARG A 23 0.34 -1.73 -14.16
N ALA A 24 1.01 -2.42 -15.09
CA ALA A 24 1.68 -3.68 -14.82
C ALA A 24 2.74 -3.53 -13.72
N GLU A 25 3.62 -2.53 -13.81
CA GLU A 25 4.63 -2.28 -12.77
C GLU A 25 3.98 -1.94 -11.41
N ARG A 26 2.97 -1.06 -11.42
CA ARG A 26 2.26 -0.66 -10.20
C ARG A 26 1.61 -1.85 -9.50
N ILE A 27 0.98 -2.75 -10.25
CA ILE A 27 0.38 -3.98 -9.70
C ILE A 27 1.49 -4.86 -9.12
N ALA A 28 2.51 -5.19 -9.92
CA ALA A 28 3.60 -6.06 -9.49
C ALA A 28 4.27 -5.58 -8.19
N ARG A 29 4.53 -4.26 -8.08
CA ARG A 29 5.11 -3.66 -6.88
C ARG A 29 4.18 -3.75 -5.67
N THR A 30 2.88 -3.49 -5.88
CA THR A 30 1.87 -3.50 -4.81
C THR A 30 1.70 -4.91 -4.27
N GLU A 31 1.56 -5.92 -5.13
CA GLU A 31 1.42 -7.32 -4.72
C GLU A 31 2.70 -7.83 -4.04
N THR A 32 3.87 -7.47 -4.55
CA THR A 32 5.15 -7.91 -3.97
C THR A 32 5.33 -7.34 -2.56
N ILE A 33 5.10 -6.03 -2.37
CA ILE A 33 5.29 -5.41 -1.05
C ILE A 33 4.23 -5.89 -0.06
N TRP A 34 3.01 -6.15 -0.54
CA TRP A 34 1.93 -6.69 0.27
C TRP A 34 2.26 -8.09 0.77
N GLY A 35 2.59 -9.02 -0.15
CA GLY A 35 2.97 -10.39 0.21
C GLY A 35 4.21 -10.43 1.11
N TYR A 36 5.20 -9.58 0.86
CA TYR A 36 6.40 -9.48 1.69
C TYR A 36 6.09 -9.09 3.15
N ASN A 37 5.27 -8.05 3.37
CA ASN A 37 4.97 -7.62 4.73
C ASN A 37 4.04 -8.60 5.46
N HIS A 38 3.07 -9.21 4.77
CA HIS A 38 2.27 -10.28 5.36
C HIS A 38 3.12 -11.48 5.76
N GLY A 39 3.98 -11.98 4.86
CA GLY A 39 4.87 -13.09 5.16
C GLY A 39 5.83 -12.79 6.31
N ARG A 40 6.30 -11.53 6.41
CA ARG A 40 7.12 -11.06 7.52
C ARG A 40 6.38 -11.08 8.86
N GLU A 41 5.13 -10.59 8.90
CA GLU A 41 4.33 -10.65 10.12
C GLU A 41 4.05 -12.10 10.55
N GLU A 42 3.69 -12.98 9.61
CA GLU A 42 3.49 -14.40 9.90
C GLU A 42 4.76 -15.06 10.45
N ALA A 43 5.93 -14.75 9.87
CA ALA A 43 7.21 -15.25 10.38
C ALA A 43 7.47 -14.78 11.83
N TRP A 44 7.11 -13.53 12.16
CA TRP A 44 7.25 -13.02 13.52
C TRP A 44 6.32 -13.71 14.51
N ILE A 45 5.06 -13.92 14.13
CA ILE A 45 4.09 -14.66 14.94
C ILE A 45 4.60 -16.07 15.23
N GLN A 46 5.12 -16.77 14.21
CA GLN A 46 5.65 -18.12 14.36
C GLN A 46 6.97 -18.19 15.14
N SER A 47 7.79 -17.13 15.08
CA SER A 47 9.08 -17.10 15.76
C SER A 47 8.97 -16.99 17.29
N ASP A 48 7.87 -16.44 17.80
CA ASP A 48 7.64 -16.18 19.22
C ASP A 48 8.74 -15.34 19.92
N VAL A 49 9.56 -14.59 19.18
CA VAL A 49 10.57 -13.66 19.74
C VAL A 49 10.21 -12.18 19.55
N VAL A 50 9.12 -11.91 18.83
CA VAL A 50 8.62 -10.57 18.50
C VAL A 50 7.31 -10.35 19.26
N GLU A 51 7.16 -9.21 19.92
CA GLU A 51 5.93 -8.83 20.64
C GLU A 51 5.04 -7.85 19.85
N GLY A 52 5.62 -7.13 18.88
CA GLY A 52 4.90 -6.11 18.14
C GLY A 52 5.53 -5.78 16.80
N LYS A 53 4.84 -4.91 16.06
CA LYS A 53 5.26 -4.40 14.76
C LYS A 53 5.16 -2.89 14.72
N GLU A 54 6.14 -2.26 14.10
CA GLU A 54 6.17 -0.83 13.82
C GLU A 54 6.11 -0.57 12.32
N TRP A 55 5.34 0.44 11.94
CA TRP A 55 5.21 0.88 10.56
C TRP A 55 6.33 1.86 10.20
N LEU A 56 7.21 1.45 9.29
CA LEU A 56 8.33 2.26 8.82
C LEU A 56 8.08 2.75 7.39
N THR A 57 8.30 4.04 7.16
CA THR A 57 8.24 4.63 5.82
C THR A 57 9.64 4.72 5.19
N ALA A 58 9.70 5.07 3.91
CA ALA A 58 10.98 5.37 3.25
C ALA A 58 11.71 6.60 3.82
N ALA A 59 11.06 7.39 4.69
CA ALA A 59 11.61 8.58 5.35
C ALA A 59 12.31 9.59 4.41
N ASP A 60 11.82 9.71 3.18
CA ASP A 60 12.33 10.65 2.17
C ASP A 60 11.24 11.66 1.75
N GLU A 61 11.63 12.65 0.94
CA GLU A 61 10.76 13.73 0.46
C GLU A 61 9.57 13.25 -0.41
N ARG A 62 9.58 11.97 -0.81
CA ARG A 62 8.53 11.36 -1.64
C ARG A 62 7.51 10.60 -0.78
N VAL A 63 7.66 10.56 0.54
CA VAL A 63 6.66 10.00 1.45
C VAL A 63 5.39 10.84 1.37
N CYS A 64 4.26 10.19 1.09
CA CYS A 64 2.99 10.89 0.98
C CYS A 64 2.42 11.24 2.39
N PRO A 65 1.50 12.21 2.48
CA PRO A 65 0.93 12.62 3.77
C PRO A 65 0.20 11.52 4.55
N TRP A 66 -0.29 10.46 3.88
CA TRP A 66 -0.90 9.31 4.57
C TRP A 66 0.15 8.41 5.20
N CYS A 67 1.21 8.06 4.46
CA CYS A 67 2.31 7.25 4.94
C CYS A 67 3.08 7.97 6.06
N ASP A 68 3.30 9.27 5.93
CA ASP A 68 3.96 10.08 6.97
C ASP A 68 3.26 9.94 8.33
N LYS A 69 1.92 9.97 8.34
CA LYS A 69 1.12 9.72 9.56
C LYS A 69 1.26 8.32 10.14
N MET A 70 1.70 7.35 9.33
CA MET A 70 1.92 5.99 9.80
C MET A 70 3.31 5.77 10.36
N ASN A 71 4.27 6.62 10.00
CA ASN A 71 5.66 6.43 10.40
C ASN A 71 5.77 6.32 11.94
N GLY A 72 6.38 5.25 12.42
CA GLY A 72 6.56 4.99 13.84
C GLY A 72 5.32 4.44 14.57
N LYS A 73 4.21 4.16 13.88
CA LYS A 73 3.03 3.57 14.54
C LYS A 73 3.29 2.12 14.90
N THR A 74 3.13 1.81 16.18
CA THR A 74 3.29 0.46 16.72
C THR A 74 1.94 -0.17 17.05
N ILE A 75 1.79 -1.46 16.77
CA ILE A 75 0.67 -2.29 17.24
C ILE A 75 1.18 -3.71 17.53
N GLY A 76 0.39 -4.50 18.25
CA GLY A 76 0.68 -5.93 18.46
C GLY A 76 0.58 -6.74 17.16
N LEU A 77 1.24 -7.89 17.13
CA LEU A 77 1.12 -8.85 16.02
C LEU A 77 -0.33 -9.35 15.88
N GLY A 78 -0.76 -9.60 14.64
CA GLY A 78 -2.12 -10.03 14.29
C GLY A 78 -3.19 -8.94 14.43
N LYS A 79 -2.81 -7.71 14.76
CA LYS A 79 -3.72 -6.56 14.86
C LYS A 79 -3.76 -5.76 13.57
N ASN A 80 -4.88 -5.08 13.37
CA ASN A 80 -5.10 -4.19 12.23
C ASN A 80 -4.70 -2.76 12.62
N TYR A 81 -4.05 -2.04 11.71
CA TYR A 81 -3.88 -0.59 11.81
C TYR A 81 -5.19 0.15 11.48
N PHE A 82 -5.96 -0.40 10.54
CA PHE A 82 -7.27 0.08 10.15
C PHE A 82 -8.18 -1.09 9.83
N ASP A 83 -9.44 -0.99 10.22
CA ASP A 83 -10.47 -1.96 9.84
C ASP A 83 -11.13 -1.55 8.51
N LYS A 84 -11.74 -2.52 7.84
CA LYS A 84 -12.53 -2.26 6.64
C LYS A 84 -13.66 -1.28 6.95
N GLY A 85 -13.69 -0.18 6.20
CA GLY A 85 -14.62 0.94 6.38
C GLY A 85 -13.98 2.18 7.00
N ASP A 86 -12.78 2.03 7.58
CA ASP A 86 -12.04 3.14 8.16
C ASP A 86 -11.58 4.15 7.11
N LYS A 87 -11.22 5.33 7.61
CA LYS A 87 -10.77 6.45 6.80
C LYS A 87 -9.56 7.12 7.42
N LEU A 88 -8.52 7.30 6.62
CA LEU A 88 -7.34 8.07 7.01
C LEU A 88 -7.35 9.43 6.30
N LYS A 89 -7.51 10.50 7.09
CA LYS A 89 -7.45 11.88 6.58
C LYS A 89 -6.04 12.43 6.71
N ALA A 90 -5.48 12.96 5.63
CA ALA A 90 -4.24 13.73 5.62
C ALA A 90 -4.43 15.03 4.84
N GLY A 91 -4.43 16.16 5.55
CA GLY A 91 -4.77 17.46 4.98
C GLY A 91 -6.18 17.48 4.39
N ARG A 92 -6.28 17.82 3.10
CA ARG A 92 -7.54 17.85 2.34
C ARG A 92 -7.94 16.50 1.73
N GLN A 93 -7.07 15.50 1.79
CA GLN A 93 -7.29 14.21 1.15
C GLN A 93 -7.71 13.14 2.17
N THR A 94 -8.61 12.25 1.77
CA THR A 94 -9.12 11.15 2.61
C THR A 94 -8.93 9.85 1.87
N LEU A 95 -8.15 8.94 2.45
CA LEU A 95 -8.03 7.57 2.02
C LEU A 95 -9.11 6.74 2.73
N LYS A 96 -9.87 5.95 1.98
CA LYS A 96 -10.91 5.06 2.52
C LYS A 96 -10.44 3.62 2.35
N PHE A 97 -10.61 2.79 3.36
CA PHE A 97 -10.24 1.37 3.33
C PHE A 97 -11.49 0.53 3.10
N ASP A 98 -12.01 0.50 1.87
CA ASP A 98 -13.26 -0.20 1.52
C ASP A 98 -13.04 -1.62 0.97
N PHE A 99 -11.80 -2.00 0.71
CA PHE A 99 -11.44 -3.33 0.22
C PHE A 99 -11.31 -4.35 1.37
N GLU A 100 -10.45 -4.09 2.35
CA GLU A 100 -10.10 -5.02 3.44
C GLU A 100 -9.54 -4.29 4.69
N ASN A 101 -9.21 -5.07 5.72
CA ASN A 101 -8.49 -4.59 6.89
C ASN A 101 -7.02 -4.37 6.56
N ILE A 102 -6.43 -3.27 7.05
CA ILE A 102 -5.02 -2.96 6.85
C ILE A 102 -4.21 -3.48 8.03
N GLN A 103 -3.68 -4.69 7.91
CA GLN A 103 -2.77 -5.28 8.89
C GLN A 103 -1.32 -4.88 8.65
N THR A 104 -0.93 -4.77 7.39
CA THR A 104 0.44 -4.49 6.98
C THR A 104 0.45 -3.50 5.82
N PRO A 105 1.60 -2.90 5.48
CA PRO A 105 1.75 -2.16 4.25
C PRO A 105 1.54 -3.07 3.03
N PRO A 106 0.96 -2.55 1.93
CA PRO A 106 0.85 -1.14 1.58
C PRO A 106 -0.49 -0.48 1.96
N LEU A 107 -0.48 0.84 2.21
CA LEU A 107 -1.72 1.64 2.36
C LEU A 107 -2.40 1.96 1.03
N HIS A 108 -1.62 2.06 -0.04
CA HIS A 108 -2.07 2.44 -1.37
C HIS A 108 -1.04 1.99 -2.42
N ALA A 109 -1.41 2.04 -3.70
CA ALA A 109 -0.49 1.72 -4.80
C ALA A 109 0.79 2.57 -4.74
N ASN A 110 1.91 2.00 -5.21
CA ASN A 110 3.25 2.61 -5.18
C ASN A 110 3.80 2.93 -3.77
N CYS A 111 3.22 2.36 -2.71
CA CYS A 111 3.75 2.48 -1.36
C CYS A 111 5.15 1.86 -1.25
N ARG A 112 6.00 2.44 -0.39
CA ARG A 112 7.35 1.97 -0.06
C ARG A 112 7.54 1.76 1.44
N CYS A 113 6.44 1.60 2.17
CA CYS A 113 6.49 1.34 3.61
C CYS A 113 6.70 -0.15 3.88
N CYS A 114 7.31 -0.46 5.01
CA CYS A 114 7.53 -1.82 5.48
C CYS A 114 7.24 -1.92 6.98
N LEU A 115 7.24 -3.14 7.48
CA LEU A 115 7.22 -3.39 8.92
C LEU A 115 8.63 -3.67 9.44
N ILE A 116 8.89 -3.19 10.66
CA ILE A 116 9.99 -3.62 11.51
C ILE A 116 9.45 -4.25 12.81
N SER A 117 10.20 -5.20 13.36
CA SER A 117 9.81 -5.96 14.55
C SER A 117 10.15 -5.23 15.83
N ILE A 118 9.29 -5.36 16.84
CA ILE A 118 9.57 -5.00 18.23
C ILE A 118 9.79 -6.30 18.99
N LEU A 119 11.00 -6.51 19.50
CA LEU A 119 11.39 -7.73 20.21
C LEU A 119 10.82 -7.72 21.64
N LYS A 120 10.55 -8.93 22.16
CA LYS A 120 10.18 -9.17 23.56
C LYS A 120 11.28 -8.72 24.54
#